data_AF-A0A976UFP6-F1
#
_entry.id   AF-A0A976UFP6-F1
#
_cell.length_a   1.000
_cell.length_b   1.000
_cell.length_c   1.000
_cell.angle_alpha   90.00
_cell.angle_beta   90.00
_cell.angle_gamma   90.00
#
_symmetry.space_group_name_H-M   'P 1'
#
loop_
_entity.id
_entity.type
_entity.pdbx_description
1 polymer ?
#
loop_
_entity_poly.entity_id
_entity_poly.type
_entity_poly.pdbx_seq_one_letter_code
_entity_poly.pdbx_strand_id
1 'polypeptide(L)' 'MTKQTLSNKGRYSILKLSGFRARMATPQGRKTIRNRRKKGRNRLTIQK' A
#
# COMPACT_ATOMS: atom_id res chain seq x y z
N MET A 1 -25.54 -4.49 -14.60
CA MET A 1 -24.30 -4.26 -13.81
C MET A 1 -23.18 -3.88 -14.76
N THR A 2 -22.63 -2.68 -14.65
CA THR A 2 -21.48 -2.23 -15.45
C THR A 2 -20.18 -2.44 -14.68
N LYS A 3 -19.08 -2.67 -15.41
CA LYS A 3 -17.75 -2.84 -14.80
C LYS A 3 -17.31 -1.55 -14.10
N GLN A 4 -16.92 -1.65 -12.83
CA GLN A 4 -16.41 -0.54 -12.02
C GLN A 4 -14.88 -0.50 -11.99
N THR A 5 -14.30 0.66 -11.65
CA THR A 5 -12.84 0.89 -11.66
C THR A 5 -12.09 0.14 -10.55
N LEU A 6 -12.66 0.11 -9.34
CA LEU A 6 -12.15 -0.71 -8.25
C LEU A 6 -12.62 -2.15 -8.42
N SER A 7 -11.82 -2.95 -9.12
CA SER A 7 -12.01 -4.40 -9.14
C SER A 7 -11.64 -4.99 -7.77
N ASN A 8 -12.48 -5.85 -7.21
CA ASN A 8 -12.25 -6.57 -5.95
C ASN A 8 -11.13 -7.63 -6.10
N LYS A 9 -9.91 -7.20 -6.42
CA LYS A 9 -8.77 -8.10 -6.54
C LYS A 9 -8.48 -8.74 -5.18
N GLY A 10 -8.08 -10.01 -5.19
CA GLY A 10 -7.81 -10.75 -3.96
C GLY A 10 -6.75 -10.09 -3.07
N ARG A 11 -6.85 -10.32 -1.76
CA ARG A 11 -5.97 -9.74 -0.72
C ARG A 11 -4.48 -9.84 -1.06
N TYR A 12 -4.05 -10.96 -1.63
CA TYR A 12 -2.65 -11.19 -2.03
C TYR A 12 -2.15 -10.22 -3.10
N SER A 13 -2.98 -9.93 -4.12
CA SER A 13 -2.62 -8.99 -5.19
C SER A 13 -2.46 -7.55 -4.68
N ILE A 14 -3.31 -7.16 -3.73
CA ILE A 14 -3.26 -5.84 -3.09
C ILE A 14 -1.99 -5.72 -2.22
N LEU A 15 -1.65 -6.77 -1.47
CA LEU A 15 -0.44 -6.79 -0.64
C LEU A 15 0.85 -6.76 -1.46
N LYS A 16 0.89 -7.44 -2.61
CA LYS A 16 2.02 -7.36 -3.55
C LYS A 16 2.23 -5.94 -4.09
N LEU A 17 1.16 -5.21 -4.33
CA LEU A 17 1.23 -3.85 -4.87
C LEU A 17 1.51 -2.80 -3.79
N SER A 18 0.81 -2.88 -2.67
CA SER A 18 0.72 -1.79 -1.68
C SER A 18 1.19 -2.15 -0.27
N GLY A 19 1.60 -3.39 -0.02
CA GLY A 19 2.09 -3.85 1.28
C GLY A 19 3.42 -3.23 1.69
N PHE A 20 3.81 -3.45 2.94
CA PHE A 20 5.04 -2.88 3.51
C PHE A 20 6.29 -3.26 2.72
N ARG A 21 6.45 -4.55 2.38
CA ARG A 21 7.60 -5.05 1.60
C ARG A 21 7.67 -4.39 0.22
N ALA A 22 6.53 -4.22 -0.46
CA ALA A 22 6.44 -3.55 -1.75
C ALA A 22 6.90 -2.08 -1.66
N ARG A 23 6.56 -1.38 -0.56
CA ARG A 23 7.04 -0.02 -0.31
C ARG A 23 8.53 0.05 0.00
N MET A 24 9.10 -0.95 0.64
CA MET A 24 10.53 -0.96 0.97
C MET A 24 11.43 -1.26 -0.24
N ALA A 25 10.90 -1.95 -1.25
CA ALA A 25 11.67 -2.33 -2.45
C ALA A 25 12.12 -1.13 -3.29
N THR A 26 11.36 -0.03 -3.31
CA THR A 26 11.67 1.15 -4.14
C THR A 26 12.16 2.34 -3.30
N PRO A 27 13.06 3.20 -3.82
CA PRO A 27 13.46 4.44 -3.15
C PRO A 27 12.26 5.35 -2.81
N GLN A 28 11.31 5.47 -3.74
CA GLN A 28 10.11 6.30 -3.60
C GLN A 28 9.18 5.74 -2.54
N GLY A 29 8.99 4.42 -2.48
CA GLY A 29 8.18 3.78 -1.45
C GLY A 29 8.77 3.98 -0.04
N ARG A 30 10.10 3.92 0.10
CA ARG A 30 10.79 4.27 1.36
C ARG A 30 10.52 5.72 1.77
N LYS A 31 10.53 6.67 0.82
CA LYS A 31 10.16 8.08 1.07
C LYS A 31 8.70 8.22 1.52
N THR A 32 7.77 7.47 0.91
CA THR A 32 6.36 7.44 1.34
C THR A 32 6.24 7.02 2.79
N ILE A 33 6.91 5.93 3.20
CA ILE A 33 6.85 5.43 4.58
C ILE A 33 7.42 6.45 5.57
N ARG A 34 8.55 7.08 5.23
CA ARG A 34 9.15 8.14 6.04
C ARG A 34 8.16 9.29 6.28
N ASN A 35 7.49 9.77 5.23
CA ASN A 35 6.52 10.86 5.34
C ASN A 35 5.29 10.45 6.18
N ARG A 36 4.84 9.21 6.06
CA ARG A 36 3.72 8.68 6.86
C ARG A 36 4.07 8.55 8.34
N ARG A 37 5.30 8.14 8.66
CA ARG A 37 5.83 8.13 10.04
C ARG A 37 5.95 9.55 10.60
N LYS A 38 6.52 10.48 9.83
CA LYS A 38 6.60 11.91 10.23
C LYS A 38 5.22 12.50 10.53
N LYS A 39 4.20 12.12 9.76
CA LYS A 39 2.81 12.53 10.00
C LYS A 39 2.14 11.81 11.19
N GLY A 40 2.73 10.75 11.73
CA GLY A 40 2.13 9.98 12.83
C GLY A 40 0.93 9.13 12.42
N ARG A 41 0.90 8.60 11.18
CA ARG A 41 -0.23 7.74 10.75
C ARG A 41 -0.22 6.41 11.51
N ASN A 42 -1.34 6.10 12.19
CA ASN A 42 -1.54 4.83 12.91
C ASN A 42 -1.26 3.59 12.04
N ARG A 43 -1.66 3.62 10.77
CA ARG A 43 -1.37 2.55 9.79
C ARG A 43 -0.46 3.07 8.68
N LEU A 44 0.71 2.49 8.52
CA LEU A 44 1.67 2.92 7.48
C LEU A 44 1.39 2.30 6.11
N THR A 45 0.91 1.06 6.06
CA THR A 45 0.51 0.35 4.84
C THR A 45 -0.74 -0.48 5.10
N ILE A 46 -1.25 -1.12 4.05
CA ILE A 46 -2.24 -2.19 4.17
C ILE A 46 -1.56 -3.36 4.90
N GLN A 47 -2.20 -3.83 5.97
CA GLN A 47 -1.79 -5.01 6.75
C GLN A 47 -2.72 -6.18 6.41
N LYS A 48 -2.27 -7.40 6.74
CA LYS A 48 -3.03 -8.63 6.46
C LYS A 48 -4.29 -8.69 7.31
#